data_AF-A0A843HI25-F1
#
_entry.id   AF-A0A843HI25-F1
#
_cell.length_a   1.000
_cell.length_b   1.000
_cell.length_c   1.000
_cell.angle_alpha   90.00
_cell.angle_beta   90.00
_cell.angle_gamma   90.00
#
_symmetry.space_group_name_H-M   'P 1'
#
loop_
_entity.id
_entity.type
_entity.pdbx_description
1 polymer ?
#
loop_
_entity_poly.entity_id
_entity_poly.type
_entity_poly.pdbx_seq_one_letter_code
_entity_poly.pdbx_strand_id
1 'polypeptide(L)'
;MNQEDIDICRNIATTVFEKVENLLEGQVGNPKAGEFVKIGADGTPTSYIDIIAEDEVIKLLKDADFESYLISEEIGELKLGKGKQEAINLSEELLNNVPKTKKEKEEQDKPRFIFLIDPLDGTSNAIKNIPAYGMSIAVANVPEGREATLNDVQLGFVKNYANGNFYEAIKGNGAKRNGEPMTPSSETDLTKISLGGFTKSKTLSVSKLVDTARRMRVLGSVVLELAYVASGKYDAFLDLRGSRIIDIAASKLIVEEAGAIVTDKYGEKLDSRLSIYEKAVVVSAGNPDLHNQIIKIINNDELDMIQSVAIVSRVDEYKSVLFSLKIFETLLKKNMETVIESSLAEKLEEIKEDPELHKIIAKTMNETPEIAKHIESLNFNYNFRDYAKELNELRTDMAIILGGDGTLLRTQNQLTKEIPIFGINMGTVGFLTEIEVENTFEALDAILDGEWSKEKRTQIIISHENQTFRALNEVVIMTARPAKMLHYEISVDGEVVEELRADGLIISTPSGSTAYSMSAGGPIVDPKVGAFIIVPICPYKLGVRPFVVSDGSEIRIKLLKRGKKAIFVMDGQVQKEVNYMEELVIKKSEKDVYFMRINKKYFYKKVKDKLNEGGLDSINRVL
;
A
#
# COMPACT_ATOMS: atom_id res chain seq x y z
N MET A 1 -2.64 19.57 30.11
CA MET A 1 -3.09 20.97 30.19
C MET A 1 -4.05 21.12 31.36
N ASN A 2 -3.85 22.10 32.24
CA ASN A 2 -4.77 22.38 33.35
C ASN A 2 -5.89 23.35 32.91
N GLN A 3 -6.85 23.68 33.77
CA GLN A 3 -7.96 24.57 33.40
C GLN A 3 -7.50 25.99 33.07
N GLU A 4 -6.49 26.51 33.78
CA GLU A 4 -5.93 27.85 33.54
C GLU A 4 -5.30 27.95 32.14
N ASP A 5 -4.51 26.95 31.75
CA ASP A 5 -3.93 26.84 30.42
C ASP A 5 -5.02 26.78 29.33
N ILE A 6 -6.09 26.00 29.57
CA ILE A 6 -7.22 25.90 28.64
C ILE A 6 -7.87 27.27 28.44
N ASP A 7 -8.12 28.01 29.51
CA ASP A 7 -8.77 29.31 29.46
C ASP A 7 -7.89 30.35 28.76
N ILE A 8 -6.57 30.34 29.02
CA ILE A 8 -5.59 31.18 28.32
C ILE A 8 -5.62 30.90 26.81
N CYS A 9 -5.46 29.64 26.41
CA CYS A 9 -5.43 29.26 25.00
C CYS A 9 -6.76 29.52 24.29
N ARG A 10 -7.90 29.27 24.94
CA ARG A 10 -9.23 29.57 24.39
C ARG A 10 -9.41 31.08 24.18
N ASN A 11 -9.00 31.91 25.14
CA ASN A 11 -9.09 33.37 25.02
C ASN A 11 -8.24 33.90 23.85
N ILE A 12 -7.02 33.37 23.71
CA ILE A 12 -6.15 33.70 22.58
C ILE A 12 -6.80 33.28 21.26
N ALA A 13 -7.26 32.03 21.15
CA ALA A 13 -7.91 31.54 19.94
C ALA A 13 -9.13 32.38 19.55
N THR A 14 -10.00 32.69 20.52
CA THR A 14 -11.20 33.52 20.29
C THR A 14 -10.83 34.93 19.82
N THR A 15 -9.83 35.55 20.46
CA THR A 15 -9.33 36.87 20.06
C THR A 15 -8.75 36.84 18.64
N VAL A 16 -8.00 35.80 18.30
CA VAL A 16 -7.45 35.59 16.95
C VAL A 16 -8.58 35.51 15.93
N PHE A 17 -9.60 34.66 16.15
CA PHE A 17 -10.73 34.54 15.22
C PHE A 17 -11.47 35.86 15.03
N GLU A 18 -11.77 36.60 16.11
CA GLU A 18 -12.45 37.90 16.01
C GLU A 18 -11.65 38.92 15.20
N LYS A 19 -10.33 39.00 15.43
CA LYS A 19 -9.51 39.95 14.70
C LYS A 19 -9.35 39.58 13.23
N VAL A 20 -9.15 38.30 12.94
CA VAL A 20 -9.06 37.81 11.56
C VAL A 20 -10.40 38.00 10.83
N GLU A 21 -11.54 37.73 11.48
CA GLU A 21 -12.88 37.97 10.91
C GLU A 21 -13.06 39.44 10.47
N ASN A 22 -12.72 40.39 11.36
CA ASN A 22 -12.77 41.82 11.06
C ASN A 22 -11.85 42.22 9.89
N LEU A 23 -10.69 41.58 9.75
CA LEU A 23 -9.76 41.82 8.63
C LEU A 23 -10.30 41.27 7.31
N LEU A 24 -11.01 40.13 7.37
CA LEU A 24 -11.57 39.46 6.19
C LEU A 24 -12.82 40.17 5.63
N GLU A 25 -13.64 40.83 6.46
CA GLU A 25 -14.89 41.50 6.02
C GLU A 25 -14.68 42.47 4.83
N GLY A 26 -13.51 43.11 4.74
CA GLY A 26 -13.16 44.02 3.64
C GLY A 26 -12.44 43.38 2.45
N GLN A 27 -12.08 42.09 2.53
CA GLN A 27 -11.24 41.39 1.56
C GLN A 27 -11.97 40.23 0.85
N VAL A 28 -13.05 39.70 1.42
CA VAL A 28 -13.87 38.66 0.78
C VAL A 28 -14.47 39.19 -0.53
N GLY A 29 -14.33 38.43 -1.62
CA GLY A 29 -14.78 38.85 -2.94
C GLY A 29 -13.90 39.91 -3.64
N ASN A 30 -12.79 40.35 -3.03
CA ASN A 30 -11.86 41.31 -3.61
C ASN A 30 -10.73 40.58 -4.36
N PRO A 31 -10.62 40.68 -5.71
CA PRO A 31 -9.56 40.00 -6.46
C PRO A 31 -8.14 40.38 -6.04
N LYS A 32 -7.94 41.60 -5.52
CA LYS A 32 -6.63 42.07 -5.02
C LYS A 32 -6.17 41.32 -3.78
N ALA A 33 -7.10 40.78 -3.00
CA ALA A 33 -6.78 39.98 -1.82
C ALA A 33 -6.16 38.62 -2.19
N GLY A 34 -6.37 38.17 -3.44
CA GLY A 34 -5.78 36.97 -4.03
C GLY A 34 -4.51 37.21 -4.84
N GLU A 35 -3.95 38.43 -4.82
CA GLU A 35 -2.68 38.70 -5.49
C GLU A 35 -1.55 37.94 -4.79
N PHE A 36 -0.72 37.28 -5.61
CA PHE A 36 0.48 36.59 -5.15
C PHE A 36 1.46 37.57 -4.52
N VAL A 37 1.89 37.30 -3.29
CA VAL A 37 2.84 38.15 -2.56
C VAL A 37 4.22 37.50 -2.46
N LYS A 38 4.27 36.26 -1.99
CA LYS A 38 5.51 35.50 -1.77
C LYS A 38 5.24 33.99 -1.86
N ILE A 39 6.30 33.19 -1.76
CA ILE A 39 6.20 31.75 -1.53
C ILE A 39 6.22 31.51 -0.01
N GLY A 40 5.28 30.71 0.49
CA GLY A 40 5.14 30.30 1.89
C GLY A 40 6.25 29.35 2.33
N ALA A 41 6.33 29.08 3.63
CA ALA A 41 7.35 28.19 4.20
C ALA A 41 7.16 26.73 3.76
N ASP A 42 5.94 26.35 3.37
CA ASP A 42 5.60 25.05 2.80
C ASP A 42 5.87 24.94 1.28
N GLY A 43 6.34 26.02 0.65
CA GLY A 43 6.66 26.08 -0.77
C GLY A 43 5.48 26.41 -1.70
N THR A 44 4.33 26.83 -1.16
CA THR A 44 3.14 27.19 -1.95
C THR A 44 2.99 28.71 -2.17
N PRO A 45 2.19 29.15 -3.16
CA PRO A 45 1.96 30.57 -3.38
C PRO A 45 1.07 31.19 -2.30
N THR A 46 1.61 32.16 -1.55
CA THR A 46 0.90 32.93 -0.51
C THR A 46 0.12 34.10 -1.11
N SER A 47 -1.14 34.26 -0.72
CA SER A 47 -1.95 35.43 -1.10
C SER A 47 -1.87 36.55 -0.04
N TYR A 48 -2.21 37.77 -0.44
CA TYR A 48 -2.21 38.92 0.49
C TYR A 48 -3.11 38.71 1.72
N ILE A 49 -4.26 38.06 1.53
CA ILE A 49 -5.22 37.77 2.59
C ILE A 49 -4.65 36.82 3.66
N ASP A 50 -3.82 35.86 3.27
CA ASP A 50 -3.20 34.88 4.19
C ASP A 50 -2.18 35.58 5.10
N ILE A 51 -1.36 36.48 4.55
CA ILE A 51 -0.36 37.25 5.30
C ILE A 51 -1.00 38.14 6.37
N ILE A 52 -2.08 38.84 6.02
CA ILE A 52 -2.77 39.74 6.97
C ILE A 52 -3.30 38.94 8.16
N ALA A 53 -3.90 37.78 7.90
CA ALA A 53 -4.44 36.93 8.93
C ALA A 53 -3.33 36.38 9.84
N GLU A 54 -2.19 35.99 9.26
CA GLU A 54 -1.06 35.44 9.99
C GLU A 54 -0.28 36.49 10.81
N ASP A 55 -0.09 37.69 10.28
CA ASP A 55 0.58 38.79 11.00
C ASP A 55 -0.16 39.14 12.30
N GLU A 56 -1.49 39.05 12.31
CA GLU A 56 -2.30 39.31 13.51
C GLU A 56 -2.17 38.18 14.55
N VAL A 57 -2.04 36.92 14.09
CA VAL A 57 -1.74 35.77 14.95
C VAL A 57 -0.39 35.96 15.64
N ILE A 58 0.65 36.30 14.86
CA ILE A 58 2.00 36.51 15.40
C ILE A 58 2.02 37.64 16.40
N LYS A 59 1.38 38.76 16.09
CA LYS A 59 1.30 39.92 16.98
C LYS A 59 0.72 39.54 18.35
N LEU A 60 -0.38 38.79 18.36
CA LEU A 60 -1.02 38.33 19.60
C LEU A 60 -0.14 37.36 20.41
N LEU A 61 0.48 36.37 19.75
CA LEU A 61 1.34 35.40 20.43
C LEU A 61 2.67 36.02 20.89
N LYS A 62 3.20 36.98 20.15
CA LYS A 62 4.41 37.74 20.50
C LYS A 62 4.21 38.58 21.75
N ASP A 63 3.05 39.22 21.88
CA ASP A 63 2.71 40.09 23.02
C ASP A 63 2.21 39.30 24.24
N ALA A 64 2.10 37.97 24.16
CA ALA A 64 1.73 37.13 25.29
C ALA A 64 2.81 37.09 26.38
N ASP A 65 2.39 37.03 27.64
CA ASP A 65 3.28 37.01 28.82
C ASP A 65 4.06 35.68 29.00
N PHE A 66 3.92 34.74 28.06
CA PHE A 66 4.58 33.44 28.07
C PHE A 66 5.19 33.12 26.71
N GLU A 67 6.21 32.25 26.70
CA GLU A 67 6.78 31.75 25.46
C GLU A 67 5.94 30.59 24.90
N SER A 68 5.82 30.51 23.57
CA SER A 68 5.13 29.43 22.86
C SER A 68 5.81 29.17 21.51
N TYR A 69 5.55 27.98 20.96
CA TYR A 69 5.92 27.65 19.60
C TYR A 69 4.72 27.86 18.67
N LEU A 70 4.97 28.32 17.45
CA LEU A 70 3.97 28.47 16.39
C LEU A 70 4.42 27.67 15.16
N ILE A 71 3.52 26.88 14.60
CA ILE A 71 3.66 26.21 13.31
C ILE A 71 2.59 26.80 12.39
N SER A 72 3.02 27.37 11.28
CA SER A 72 2.14 28.00 10.29
C SER A 72 2.66 27.79 8.86
N GLU A 73 1.74 27.77 7.90
CA GLU A 73 2.02 27.52 6.48
C GLU A 73 2.95 28.58 5.85
N GLU A 74 2.71 29.87 6.09
CA GLU A 74 3.40 30.92 5.32
C GLU A 74 4.70 31.39 5.95
N ILE A 75 4.86 31.23 7.27
CA ILE A 75 6.01 31.73 8.03
C ILE A 75 6.85 30.60 8.63
N GLY A 76 6.30 29.39 8.72
CA GLY A 76 7.05 28.21 9.17
C GLY A 76 6.96 28.00 10.68
N GLU A 77 8.12 27.74 11.30
CA GLU A 77 8.22 27.40 12.71
C GLU A 77 8.87 28.56 13.50
N LEU A 78 8.12 29.12 14.45
CA LEU A 78 8.56 30.26 15.26
C LEU A 78 8.49 29.94 16.76
N LYS A 79 9.35 30.62 17.52
CA LYS A 79 9.25 30.81 18.96
C LYS A 79 8.81 32.25 19.24
N LEU A 80 7.70 32.41 19.96
CA LEU A 80 7.03 33.70 20.19
C LEU A 80 6.75 33.91 21.68
N GLY A 81 6.74 35.17 22.13
CA GLY A 81 6.29 35.57 23.47
C GLY A 81 7.18 36.64 24.10
N LYS A 82 6.63 37.37 25.09
CA LYS A 82 7.34 38.43 25.84
C LYS A 82 7.98 39.49 24.94
N GLY A 83 7.29 39.83 23.84
CA GLY A 83 7.76 40.77 22.82
C GLY A 83 8.84 40.23 21.88
N LYS A 84 9.20 38.94 21.97
CA LYS A 84 10.23 38.30 21.16
C LYS A 84 9.64 37.41 20.07
N GLN A 85 10.38 37.31 18.98
CA GLN A 85 10.11 36.43 17.85
C GLN A 85 11.42 35.89 17.30
N GLU A 86 11.52 34.56 17.19
CA GLU A 86 12.69 33.84 16.73
C GLU A 86 12.26 32.71 15.80
N ALA A 87 12.93 32.57 14.64
CA ALA A 87 12.72 31.42 13.76
C ALA A 87 13.51 30.23 14.28
N ILE A 88 12.89 29.05 14.29
CA ILE A 88 13.45 27.84 14.91
C ILE A 88 13.25 26.62 14.02
N ASN A 89 13.91 25.52 14.38
CA ASN A 89 13.49 24.17 13.99
C ASN A 89 12.87 23.51 15.22
N LEU A 90 11.56 23.33 15.23
CA LEU A 90 10.80 22.86 16.39
C LEU A 90 11.31 21.51 16.88
N SER A 91 11.69 20.62 15.98
CA SER A 91 12.08 19.28 16.39
C SER A 91 13.49 19.23 16.97
N GLU A 92 14.42 20.02 16.42
CA GLU A 92 15.72 20.23 17.05
C GLU A 92 15.57 20.88 18.43
N GLU A 93 14.71 21.90 18.54
CA GLU A 93 14.38 22.54 19.82
C GLU A 93 13.87 21.51 20.83
N LEU A 94 12.84 20.73 20.50
CA LEU A 94 12.24 19.74 21.41
C LEU A 94 13.21 18.63 21.84
N LEU A 95 14.08 18.17 20.94
CA LEU A 95 15.09 17.16 21.23
C LEU A 95 16.22 17.70 22.11
N ASN A 96 16.60 18.97 21.92
CA ASN A 96 17.66 19.62 22.69
C ASN A 96 17.18 20.15 24.06
N ASN A 97 15.88 20.34 24.26
CA ASN A 97 15.29 20.92 25.49
C ASN A 97 15.17 19.95 26.68
N VAL A 98 16.12 19.01 26.83
CA VAL A 98 16.19 18.08 27.95
C VAL A 98 16.98 18.71 29.11
N PRO A 99 16.35 19.04 30.25
CA PRO A 99 17.05 19.64 31.37
C PRO A 99 18.05 18.64 31.96
N LYS A 100 19.33 19.05 32.07
CA LYS A 100 20.42 18.18 32.55
C LYS A 100 20.49 18.15 34.08
N THR A 101 19.85 19.10 34.76
CA THR A 101 19.82 19.17 36.23
C THR A 101 18.46 19.62 36.79
N LYS A 102 18.19 19.30 38.08
CA LYS A 102 16.98 19.77 38.79
C LYS A 102 16.90 21.30 38.94
N LYS A 103 18.04 22.00 38.97
CA LYS A 103 18.11 23.47 39.05
C LYS A 103 17.71 24.15 37.73
N GLU A 104 18.10 23.60 36.59
CA GLU A 104 17.68 24.09 35.26
C GLU A 104 16.16 23.97 35.03
N LYS A 105 15.49 23.07 35.77
CA LYS A 105 14.03 22.89 35.73
C LYS A 105 13.25 24.07 36.32
N GLU A 106 13.86 24.88 37.19
CA GLU A 106 13.20 26.00 37.87
C GLU A 106 13.56 27.38 37.26
N GLU A 107 14.63 27.47 36.45
CA GLU A 107 15.13 28.73 35.87
C GLU A 107 14.77 28.96 34.38
N GLN A 108 14.32 27.95 33.63
CA GLN A 108 13.95 28.13 32.22
C GLN A 108 12.49 28.58 32.05
N ASP A 109 12.30 29.77 31.49
CA ASP A 109 11.08 30.15 30.77
C ASP A 109 10.91 29.20 29.57
N LYS A 110 10.35 28.01 29.81
CA LYS A 110 10.08 27.06 28.74
C LYS A 110 8.83 27.49 27.98
N PRO A 111 8.83 27.33 26.64
CA PRO A 111 7.60 27.46 25.87
C PRO A 111 6.50 26.58 26.44
N ARG A 112 5.32 27.16 26.68
CA ARG A 112 4.19 26.48 27.34
C ARG A 112 3.41 25.61 26.38
N PHE A 113 3.24 26.06 25.14
CA PHE A 113 2.33 25.47 24.15
C PHE A 113 2.95 25.45 22.75
N ILE A 114 2.44 24.54 21.92
CA ILE A 114 2.65 24.55 20.46
C ILE A 114 1.31 24.91 19.81
N PHE A 115 1.25 26.06 19.15
CA PHE A 115 0.13 26.47 18.32
C PHE A 115 0.34 26.00 16.88
N LEU A 116 -0.65 25.32 16.30
CA LEU A 116 -0.71 25.04 14.87
C LEU A 116 -1.86 25.84 14.30
N ILE A 117 -1.55 26.72 13.36
CA ILE A 117 -2.52 27.68 12.85
C ILE A 117 -2.47 27.67 11.34
N ASP A 118 -3.64 27.44 10.74
CA ASP A 118 -3.91 27.76 9.35
C ASP A 118 -4.88 28.97 9.35
N PRO A 119 -4.36 30.18 9.07
CA PRO A 119 -5.14 31.42 9.13
C PRO A 119 -6.34 31.46 8.18
N LEU A 120 -6.27 30.76 7.04
CA LEU A 120 -7.35 30.76 6.06
C LEU A 120 -7.35 29.49 5.19
N ASP A 121 -8.05 28.46 5.63
CA ASP A 121 -8.37 27.31 4.77
C ASP A 121 -9.48 27.70 3.79
N GLY A 122 -9.29 27.37 2.51
CA GLY A 122 -10.21 27.73 1.44
C GLY A 122 -10.04 29.16 0.90
N THR A 123 -8.82 29.71 0.85
CA THR A 123 -8.52 31.05 0.30
C THR A 123 -9.17 31.32 -1.07
N SER A 124 -9.13 30.34 -1.98
CA SER A 124 -9.80 30.48 -3.30
C SER A 124 -11.32 30.68 -3.17
N ASN A 125 -11.95 30.05 -2.18
CA ASN A 125 -13.37 30.20 -1.91
C ASN A 125 -13.66 31.60 -1.34
N ALA A 126 -12.84 32.09 -0.40
CA ALA A 126 -12.97 33.43 0.15
C ALA A 126 -12.87 34.52 -0.94
N ILE A 127 -11.88 34.40 -1.84
CA ILE A 127 -11.68 35.35 -2.96
C ILE A 127 -12.88 35.32 -3.93
N LYS A 128 -13.48 34.14 -4.15
CA LYS A 128 -14.63 33.95 -5.04
C LYS A 128 -15.99 34.16 -4.37
N ASN A 129 -16.01 34.54 -3.09
CA ASN A 129 -17.22 34.68 -2.29
C ASN A 129 -18.07 33.38 -2.24
N ILE A 130 -17.40 32.23 -2.22
CA ILE A 130 -18.02 30.91 -2.00
C ILE A 130 -18.01 30.64 -0.49
N PRO A 131 -19.14 30.33 0.16
CA PRO A 131 -19.26 30.28 1.62
C PRO A 131 -18.68 28.99 2.27
N ALA A 132 -17.44 28.65 1.92
CA ALA A 132 -16.72 27.46 2.35
C ALA A 132 -15.24 27.78 2.61
N TYR A 133 -14.99 28.64 3.60
CA TYR A 133 -13.66 29.01 4.07
C TYR A 133 -13.69 29.29 5.57
N GLY A 134 -12.55 29.13 6.23
CA GLY A 134 -12.46 29.25 7.67
C GLY A 134 -11.03 29.26 8.16
N MET A 135 -10.88 29.28 9.47
CA MET A 135 -9.57 29.23 10.13
C MET A 135 -9.55 28.07 11.12
N SER A 136 -8.38 27.48 11.32
CA SER A 136 -8.15 26.44 12.32
C SER A 136 -7.02 26.81 13.27
N ILE A 137 -7.20 26.46 14.55
CA ILE A 137 -6.20 26.63 15.60
C ILE A 137 -6.18 25.34 16.43
N ALA A 138 -5.05 24.63 16.41
CA ALA A 138 -4.78 23.53 17.32
C ALA A 138 -3.75 23.96 18.37
N VAL A 139 -3.90 23.46 19.60
CA VAL A 139 -2.93 23.70 20.67
C VAL A 139 -2.48 22.38 21.27
N ALA A 140 -1.18 22.12 21.23
CA ALA A 140 -0.55 20.94 21.81
C ALA A 140 0.32 21.29 23.02
N ASN A 141 0.49 20.30 23.91
CA ASN A 141 1.50 20.38 24.95
C ASN A 141 2.89 20.28 24.33
N VAL A 142 3.90 20.89 24.97
CA VAL A 142 5.31 20.73 24.60
C VAL A 142 5.85 19.44 25.23
N PRO A 143 6.18 18.38 24.47
CA PRO A 143 6.74 17.16 25.03
C PRO A 143 8.21 17.35 25.45
N GLU A 144 8.66 16.59 26.45
CA GLU A 144 10.05 16.61 26.90
C GLU A 144 10.88 15.54 26.16
N GLY A 145 11.93 15.95 25.44
CA GLY A 145 12.96 15.04 24.90
C GLY A 145 12.50 14.11 23.78
N ARG A 146 11.38 14.41 23.13
CA ARG A 146 10.89 13.74 21.93
C ARG A 146 10.19 14.74 21.02
N GLU A 147 9.97 14.34 19.78
CA GLU A 147 9.17 15.12 18.84
C GLU A 147 7.70 15.18 19.26
N ALA A 148 7.04 16.29 18.91
CA ALA A 148 5.61 16.46 19.11
C ALA A 148 4.83 15.80 17.98
N THR A 149 3.70 15.17 18.31
CA THR A 149 2.82 14.50 17.35
C THR A 149 1.37 14.95 17.49
N LEU A 150 0.51 14.54 16.56
CA LEU A 150 -0.94 14.78 16.64
C LEU A 150 -1.58 14.30 17.96
N ASN A 151 -0.98 13.33 18.65
CA ASN A 151 -1.46 12.91 19.97
C ASN A 151 -1.20 13.92 21.09
N ASP A 152 -0.28 14.87 20.91
CA ASP A 152 0.01 15.91 21.89
C ASP A 152 -1.02 17.06 21.87
N VAL A 153 -1.82 17.17 20.80
CA VAL A 153 -2.91 18.15 20.67
C VAL A 153 -3.93 17.97 21.79
N GLN A 154 -4.23 19.07 22.49
CA GLN A 154 -5.14 19.14 23.63
C GLN A 154 -6.39 19.98 23.35
N LEU A 155 -6.26 20.99 22.48
CA LEU A 155 -7.34 21.89 22.11
C LEU A 155 -7.42 22.01 20.59
N GLY A 156 -8.64 22.09 20.07
CA GLY A 156 -8.91 22.30 18.65
C GLY A 156 -10.05 23.29 18.49
N PHE A 157 -9.83 24.32 17.68
CA PHE A 157 -10.80 25.37 17.39
C PHE A 157 -10.89 25.58 15.88
N VAL A 158 -12.11 25.71 15.36
CA VAL A 158 -12.38 25.97 13.94
C VAL A 158 -13.49 27.01 13.83
N LYS A 159 -13.26 28.06 13.03
CA LYS A 159 -14.29 29.08 12.73
C LYS A 159 -14.60 29.05 11.24
N ASN A 160 -15.88 28.89 10.90
CA ASN A 160 -16.38 29.14 9.56
C ASN A 160 -16.82 30.61 9.47
N TYR A 161 -16.05 31.43 8.75
CA TYR A 161 -16.33 32.86 8.64
C TYR A 161 -17.56 33.17 7.78
N ALA A 162 -17.92 32.29 6.84
CA ALA A 162 -19.06 32.53 5.97
C ALA A 162 -20.42 32.41 6.67
N ASN A 163 -20.52 31.58 7.71
CA ASN A 163 -21.77 31.34 8.44
C ASN A 163 -21.68 31.56 9.96
N GLY A 164 -20.51 31.98 10.45
CA GLY A 164 -20.26 32.29 11.86
C GLY A 164 -20.12 31.07 12.78
N ASN A 165 -20.27 29.83 12.30
CA ASN A 165 -20.15 28.63 13.14
C ASN A 165 -18.74 28.52 13.74
N PHE A 166 -18.67 28.34 15.05
CA PHE A 166 -17.47 28.08 15.82
C PHE A 166 -17.53 26.67 16.38
N TYR A 167 -16.51 25.87 16.12
CA TYR A 167 -16.34 24.50 16.59
C TYR A 167 -15.17 24.48 17.57
N GLU A 168 -15.36 23.82 18.70
CA GLU A 168 -14.31 23.66 19.71
C GLU A 168 -14.28 22.22 20.25
N ALA A 169 -13.10 21.76 20.61
CA ALA A 169 -12.92 20.53 21.36
C ALA A 169 -11.78 20.67 22.36
N ILE A 170 -11.99 20.11 23.54
CA ILE A 170 -10.97 19.93 24.56
C ILE A 170 -10.83 18.44 24.79
N LYS A 171 -9.59 17.93 24.76
CA LYS A 171 -9.31 16.51 24.92
C LYS A 171 -9.92 15.94 26.20
N GLY A 172 -10.76 14.91 26.08
CA GLY A 172 -11.49 14.25 27.16
C GLY A 172 -12.78 14.95 27.61
N ASN A 173 -13.16 16.09 27.01
CA ASN A 173 -14.31 16.90 27.42
C ASN A 173 -15.38 17.03 26.32
N GLY A 174 -15.19 16.36 25.18
CA GLY A 174 -16.13 16.39 24.06
C GLY A 174 -15.97 17.61 23.14
N ALA A 175 -16.74 17.58 22.05
CA ALA A 175 -16.74 18.64 21.04
C ALA A 175 -18.06 19.42 21.00
N LYS A 176 -17.97 20.71 20.73
CA LYS A 176 -19.11 21.65 20.68
C LYS A 176 -19.12 22.49 19.42
N ARG A 177 -20.30 22.93 19.01
CA ARG A 177 -20.54 23.94 17.98
C ARG A 177 -21.38 25.07 18.57
N ASN A 178 -20.85 26.29 18.57
CA ASN A 178 -21.47 27.47 19.18
C ASN A 178 -21.91 27.24 20.63
N GLY A 179 -21.09 26.50 21.41
CA GLY A 179 -21.37 26.14 22.80
C GLY A 179 -22.24 24.89 22.99
N GLU A 180 -22.90 24.39 21.95
CA GLU A 180 -23.77 23.21 22.02
C GLU A 180 -23.00 21.92 21.67
N PRO A 181 -23.22 20.80 22.38
CA PRO A 181 -22.58 19.52 22.06
C PRO A 181 -22.86 19.05 20.63
N MET A 182 -21.89 18.38 20.02
CA MET A 182 -22.04 17.77 18.71
C MET A 182 -22.28 16.27 18.80
N THR A 183 -22.93 15.72 17.78
CA THR A 183 -23.12 14.28 17.64
C THR A 183 -22.92 13.92 16.17
N PRO A 184 -21.99 13.00 15.86
CA PRO A 184 -21.80 12.49 14.50
C PRO A 184 -23.02 11.71 13.99
N SER A 185 -23.04 11.46 12.68
CA SER A 185 -24.08 10.65 12.07
C SER A 185 -23.98 9.17 12.47
N SER A 186 -25.15 8.54 12.61
CA SER A 186 -25.31 7.09 12.85
C SER A 186 -25.63 6.30 11.57
N GLU A 187 -25.65 6.93 10.39
CA GLU A 187 -25.90 6.25 9.12
C GLU A 187 -24.78 5.25 8.79
N THR A 188 -25.17 4.05 8.37
CA THR A 188 -24.25 2.96 8.01
C THR A 188 -24.45 2.47 6.58
N ASP A 189 -25.58 2.83 5.95
CA ASP A 189 -25.92 2.46 4.58
C ASP A 189 -25.22 3.40 3.60
N LEU A 190 -24.19 2.88 2.93
CA LEU A 190 -23.43 3.59 1.90
C LEU A 190 -24.31 4.22 0.82
N THR A 191 -25.49 3.66 0.53
CA THR A 191 -26.38 4.22 -0.50
C THR A 191 -27.13 5.48 -0.05
N LYS A 192 -27.04 5.82 1.24
CA LYS A 192 -27.72 6.97 1.86
C LYS A 192 -26.78 8.09 2.30
N ILE A 193 -25.47 7.81 2.40
CA ILE A 193 -24.50 8.75 2.95
C ILE A 193 -24.32 10.02 2.11
N SER A 194 -24.01 11.10 2.80
CA SER A 194 -23.41 12.34 2.30
C SER A 194 -21.91 12.29 2.57
N LEU A 195 -21.14 12.13 1.49
CA LEU A 195 -19.70 12.04 1.51
C LEU A 195 -19.06 13.39 1.16
N GLY A 196 -18.17 13.88 2.00
CA GLY A 196 -17.22 14.92 1.63
C GLY A 196 -15.92 14.32 1.13
N GLY A 197 -15.18 15.02 0.28
CA GLY A 197 -13.79 14.62 0.10
C GLY A 197 -13.08 15.17 -1.11
N PHE A 198 -11.77 15.05 -1.05
CA PHE A 198 -10.90 15.32 -2.16
C PHE A 198 -10.23 14.03 -2.62
N THR A 199 -10.52 13.68 -3.85
CA THR A 199 -9.97 12.50 -4.49
C THR A 199 -9.01 12.99 -5.57
N LYS A 200 -7.71 12.85 -5.34
CA LYS A 200 -6.79 12.71 -6.47
C LYS A 200 -7.02 11.28 -6.97
N SER A 201 -7.27 11.12 -8.27
CA SER A 201 -7.08 9.86 -9.02
C SER A 201 -8.34 9.13 -9.50
N LYS A 202 -8.09 8.50 -10.66
CA LYS A 202 -8.90 7.62 -11.49
C LYS A 202 -9.06 6.21 -10.87
N THR A 203 -8.97 6.09 -9.55
CA THR A 203 -8.98 4.80 -8.86
C THR A 203 -10.39 4.22 -8.84
N LEU A 204 -10.55 2.97 -9.30
CA LEU A 204 -11.86 2.32 -9.44
C LEU A 204 -12.61 2.21 -8.09
N SER A 205 -11.90 2.00 -6.97
CA SER A 205 -12.49 1.86 -5.62
C SER A 205 -13.07 3.17 -5.10
N VAL A 206 -12.38 4.27 -5.35
CA VAL A 206 -12.89 5.60 -5.02
C VAL A 206 -14.09 5.92 -5.90
N SER A 207 -14.04 5.57 -7.20
CA SER A 207 -15.22 5.67 -8.08
C SER A 207 -16.39 4.87 -7.54
N LYS A 208 -16.21 3.61 -7.11
CA LYS A 208 -17.29 2.80 -6.53
C LYS A 208 -17.87 3.43 -5.27
N LEU A 209 -17.04 3.98 -4.40
CA LEU A 209 -17.54 4.67 -3.21
C LEU A 209 -18.36 5.90 -3.59
N VAL A 210 -17.89 6.68 -4.56
CA VAL A 210 -18.60 7.85 -5.09
C VAL A 210 -19.90 7.46 -5.79
N ASP A 211 -19.89 6.37 -6.57
CA ASP A 211 -21.04 5.82 -7.30
C ASP A 211 -22.08 5.22 -6.35
N THR A 212 -21.63 4.67 -5.21
CA THR A 212 -22.51 4.09 -4.19
C THR A 212 -23.10 5.18 -3.29
N ALA A 213 -22.29 6.18 -2.91
CA ALA A 213 -22.73 7.27 -2.04
C ALA A 213 -23.92 8.02 -2.64
N ARG A 214 -24.91 8.35 -1.81
CA ARG A 214 -26.08 9.11 -2.26
C ARG A 214 -25.67 10.45 -2.88
N ARG A 215 -24.71 11.12 -2.26
CA ARG A 215 -24.18 12.43 -2.66
C ARG A 215 -22.72 12.55 -2.27
N MET A 216 -21.92 13.12 -3.16
CA MET A 216 -20.56 13.57 -2.86
C MET A 216 -20.49 15.11 -2.99
N ARG A 217 -19.70 15.74 -2.12
CA ARG A 217 -19.40 17.18 -2.15
C ARG A 217 -17.91 17.41 -1.98
N VAL A 218 -17.41 18.44 -2.65
CA VAL A 218 -16.03 18.91 -2.53
C VAL A 218 -16.11 20.40 -2.25
N LEU A 219 -15.92 20.81 -1.00
CA LEU A 219 -16.11 22.20 -0.60
C LEU A 219 -14.84 23.03 -0.69
N GLY A 220 -13.65 22.43 -0.74
CA GLY A 220 -12.41 23.20 -0.84
C GLY A 220 -11.77 23.57 0.51
N SER A 221 -12.25 23.00 1.62
CA SER A 221 -11.68 23.21 2.96
C SER A 221 -11.71 21.91 3.77
N VAL A 222 -10.54 21.31 4.00
CA VAL A 222 -10.39 20.08 4.81
C VAL A 222 -10.82 20.35 6.26
N VAL A 223 -10.50 21.54 6.76
CA VAL A 223 -10.84 22.00 8.11
C VAL A 223 -12.36 21.95 8.33
N LEU A 224 -13.13 22.56 7.43
CA LEU A 224 -14.59 22.64 7.57
C LEU A 224 -15.28 21.30 7.33
N GLU A 225 -14.80 20.50 6.37
CA GLU A 225 -15.44 19.25 6.02
C GLU A 225 -15.26 18.17 7.12
N LEU A 226 -14.13 18.16 7.85
CA LEU A 226 -13.96 17.34 9.05
C LEU A 226 -14.90 17.80 10.19
N ALA A 227 -15.06 19.11 10.41
CA ALA A 227 -16.02 19.64 11.37
C ALA A 227 -17.48 19.27 11.01
N TYR A 228 -17.78 19.05 9.73
CA TYR A 228 -19.08 18.55 9.28
C TYR A 228 -19.31 17.07 9.59
N VAL A 229 -18.26 16.23 9.60
CA VAL A 229 -18.37 14.85 10.11
C VAL A 229 -18.64 14.87 11.61
N ALA A 230 -17.89 15.68 12.37
CA ALA A 230 -18.07 15.81 13.82
C ALA A 230 -19.49 16.26 14.21
N SER A 231 -20.11 17.14 13.41
CA SER A 231 -21.47 17.65 13.64
C SER A 231 -22.59 16.83 12.98
N GLY A 232 -22.27 15.71 12.33
CA GLY A 232 -23.24 14.85 11.65
C GLY A 232 -23.87 15.46 10.39
N LYS A 233 -23.29 16.54 9.85
CA LYS A 233 -23.71 17.12 8.56
C LYS A 233 -23.21 16.29 7.38
N TYR A 234 -22.02 15.70 7.53
CA TYR A 234 -21.49 14.66 6.66
C TYR A 234 -21.46 13.34 7.43
N ASP A 235 -21.70 12.26 6.72
CA ASP A 235 -21.58 10.92 7.27
C ASP A 235 -20.12 10.44 7.22
N ALA A 236 -19.38 10.88 6.19
CA ALA A 236 -17.96 10.60 6.02
C ALA A 236 -17.23 11.72 5.26
N PHE A 237 -15.92 11.79 5.45
CA PHE A 237 -14.99 12.67 4.73
C PHE A 237 -13.69 11.94 4.38
N LEU A 238 -13.15 12.23 3.20
CA LEU A 238 -11.92 11.63 2.67
C LEU A 238 -11.00 12.69 2.05
N ASP A 239 -9.74 12.79 2.47
CA ASP A 239 -8.70 13.45 1.68
C ASP A 239 -7.58 12.47 1.36
N LEU A 240 -7.63 11.91 0.15
CA LEU A 240 -6.66 10.92 -0.34
C LEU A 240 -5.43 11.56 -0.99
N ARG A 241 -5.37 12.89 -1.06
CA ARG A 241 -4.26 13.62 -1.69
C ARG A 241 -3.07 13.82 -0.76
N GLY A 242 -3.30 13.63 0.54
CA GLY A 242 -2.42 14.05 1.63
C GLY A 242 -2.62 15.52 1.95
N SER A 243 -3.30 15.84 3.06
CA SER A 243 -3.44 17.21 3.57
C SER A 243 -2.34 17.50 4.60
N ARG A 244 -2.02 18.77 4.83
CA ARG A 244 -0.98 19.15 5.79
C ARG A 244 -1.48 18.88 7.20
N ILE A 245 -0.56 18.58 8.11
CA ILE A 245 -0.91 18.34 9.51
C ILE A 245 -1.57 19.58 10.16
N ILE A 246 -1.21 20.79 9.71
CA ILE A 246 -1.81 22.04 10.19
C ILE A 246 -3.32 22.07 9.92
N ASP A 247 -3.74 21.76 8.68
CA ASP A 247 -5.15 21.70 8.25
C ASP A 247 -5.96 20.61 8.99
N ILE A 248 -5.27 19.59 9.51
CA ILE A 248 -5.88 18.40 10.12
C ILE A 248 -5.95 18.52 11.65
N ALA A 249 -4.94 19.09 12.31
CA ALA A 249 -4.70 18.93 13.74
C ALA A 249 -5.89 19.33 14.64
N ALA A 250 -6.48 20.51 14.40
CA ALA A 250 -7.62 20.99 15.18
C ALA A 250 -8.87 20.13 14.93
N SER A 251 -9.15 19.88 13.66
CA SER A 251 -10.34 19.15 13.21
C SER A 251 -10.31 17.68 13.59
N LYS A 252 -9.13 17.05 13.60
CA LYS A 252 -8.90 15.68 14.06
C LYS A 252 -9.32 15.51 15.52
N LEU A 253 -8.90 16.44 16.40
CA LEU A 253 -9.35 16.41 17.79
C LEU A 253 -10.86 16.64 17.90
N ILE A 254 -11.40 17.59 17.13
CA ILE A 254 -12.85 17.86 17.11
C ILE A 254 -13.67 16.63 16.71
N VAL A 255 -13.20 15.87 15.72
CA VAL A 255 -13.84 14.63 15.27
C VAL A 255 -13.77 13.54 16.33
N GLU A 256 -12.59 13.31 16.93
CA GLU A 256 -12.40 12.31 17.99
C GLU A 256 -13.27 12.62 19.22
N GLU A 257 -13.29 13.87 19.68
CA GLU A 257 -14.05 14.31 20.85
C GLU A 257 -15.57 14.35 20.59
N ALA A 258 -16.01 14.47 19.34
CA ALA A 258 -17.41 14.28 18.98
C ALA A 258 -17.83 12.80 19.03
N GLY A 259 -16.89 11.86 19.06
CA GLY A 259 -17.14 10.41 19.01
C GLY A 259 -17.13 9.83 17.59
N ALA A 260 -16.71 10.61 16.60
CA ALA A 260 -16.48 10.12 15.24
C ALA A 260 -15.06 9.54 15.11
N ILE A 261 -14.80 8.89 13.98
CA ILE A 261 -13.52 8.23 13.72
C ILE A 261 -12.75 9.03 12.68
N VAL A 262 -11.43 9.07 12.86
CA VAL A 262 -10.48 9.64 11.91
C VAL A 262 -9.18 8.82 11.92
N THR A 263 -8.78 8.34 10.75
CA THR A 263 -7.64 7.44 10.56
C THR A 263 -6.89 7.78 9.27
N ASP A 264 -5.80 7.07 9.02
CA ASP A 264 -5.23 6.98 7.68
C ASP A 264 -6.08 6.08 6.75
N LYS A 265 -5.60 5.86 5.52
CA LYS A 265 -6.27 4.99 4.54
C LYS A 265 -6.32 3.51 4.91
N TYR A 266 -5.50 3.06 5.84
CA TYR A 266 -5.46 1.67 6.31
C TYR A 266 -6.33 1.42 7.53
N GLY A 267 -6.91 2.49 8.11
CA GLY A 267 -7.69 2.42 9.33
C GLY A 267 -6.83 2.59 10.59
N GLU A 268 -5.57 2.98 10.45
CA GLU A 268 -4.65 3.20 11.56
C GLU A 268 -4.76 4.64 12.09
N LYS A 269 -4.43 4.81 13.38
CA LYS A 269 -4.54 6.09 14.05
C LYS A 269 -3.59 7.13 13.45
N LEU A 270 -4.09 8.35 13.20
CA LEU A 270 -3.26 9.47 12.79
C LEU A 270 -2.42 9.99 13.97
N ASP A 271 -1.10 9.77 13.90
CA ASP A 271 -0.12 10.24 14.89
C ASP A 271 1.15 10.83 14.26
N SER A 272 0.99 11.49 13.12
CA SER A 272 2.08 12.17 12.42
C SER A 272 2.72 13.28 13.26
N ARG A 273 3.98 13.58 12.96
CA ARG A 273 4.77 14.64 13.59
C ARG A 273 4.16 16.02 13.34
N LEU A 274 4.24 16.90 14.33
CA LEU A 274 3.86 18.30 14.17
C LEU A 274 4.99 19.04 13.43
N SER A 275 4.84 19.18 12.12
CA SER A 275 5.81 19.82 11.23
C SER A 275 5.10 20.43 10.02
N ILE A 276 5.66 21.51 9.48
CA ILE A 276 5.15 22.16 8.26
C ILE A 276 5.28 21.30 6.99
N TYR A 277 6.16 20.30 7.00
CA TYR A 277 6.42 19.43 5.83
C TYR A 277 5.61 18.13 5.85
N GLU A 278 5.00 17.82 6.99
CA GLU A 278 4.30 16.56 7.19
C GLU A 278 2.91 16.60 6.54
N LYS A 279 2.53 15.51 5.86
CA LYS A 279 1.22 15.35 5.23
C LYS A 279 0.63 14.00 5.57
N ALA A 280 -0.68 13.96 5.78
CA ALA A 280 -1.41 12.73 6.08
C ALA A 280 -2.62 12.57 5.16
N VAL A 281 -2.85 11.32 4.74
CA VAL A 281 -4.13 10.93 4.15
C VAL A 281 -5.15 10.80 5.27
N VAL A 282 -6.34 11.33 5.07
CA VAL A 282 -7.38 11.36 6.11
C VAL A 282 -8.62 10.62 5.64
N VAL A 283 -9.07 9.68 6.46
CA VAL A 283 -10.36 9.01 6.34
C VAL A 283 -11.14 9.20 7.62
N SER A 284 -12.31 9.84 7.53
CA SER A 284 -13.18 10.09 8.68
C SER A 284 -14.61 9.64 8.41
N ALA A 285 -15.26 9.07 9.43
CA ALA A 285 -16.67 8.70 9.36
C ALA A 285 -17.34 8.88 10.73
N GLY A 286 -18.66 9.08 10.72
CA GLY A 286 -19.44 9.30 11.93
C GLY A 286 -19.48 8.12 12.90
N ASN A 287 -19.24 6.89 12.42
CA ASN A 287 -19.30 5.68 13.23
C ASN A 287 -18.35 4.56 12.71
N PRO A 288 -18.01 3.57 13.56
CA PRO A 288 -17.12 2.45 13.21
C PRO A 288 -17.57 1.60 12.03
N ASP A 289 -18.87 1.34 11.90
CA ASP A 289 -19.37 0.44 10.86
C ASP A 289 -19.23 1.07 9.47
N LEU A 290 -19.57 2.36 9.34
CA LEU A 290 -19.35 3.11 8.12
C LEU A 290 -17.86 3.27 7.81
N HIS A 291 -17.05 3.61 8.82
CA HIS A 291 -15.60 3.73 8.67
C HIS A 291 -14.97 2.44 8.12
N ASN A 292 -15.27 1.29 8.75
CA ASN A 292 -14.77 -0.01 8.33
C ASN A 292 -15.20 -0.38 6.90
N GLN A 293 -16.44 -0.03 6.51
CA GLN A 293 -16.91 -0.24 5.14
C GLN A 293 -16.14 0.63 4.14
N ILE A 294 -15.88 1.89 4.47
CA ILE A 294 -15.11 2.81 3.64
C ILE A 294 -13.65 2.35 3.51
N ILE A 295 -13.00 1.99 4.63
CA ILE A 295 -11.64 1.42 4.62
C ILE A 295 -11.60 0.16 3.77
N LYS A 296 -12.59 -0.73 3.89
CA LYS A 296 -12.71 -1.87 3.00
C LYS A 296 -12.80 -1.39 1.55
N ILE A 297 -13.73 -0.52 1.18
CA ILE A 297 -13.91 -0.11 -0.23
C ILE A 297 -12.65 0.53 -0.81
N ILE A 298 -12.01 1.45 -0.06
CA ILE A 298 -10.78 2.12 -0.50
C ILE A 298 -9.66 1.09 -0.71
N ASN A 299 -9.56 0.08 0.15
CA ASN A 299 -8.54 -0.98 0.06
C ASN A 299 -9.00 -2.25 -0.68
N ASN A 300 -10.23 -2.30 -1.19
CA ASN A 300 -10.87 -3.48 -1.81
C ASN A 300 -11.15 -3.27 -3.30
N ASP A 301 -10.47 -2.31 -3.94
CA ASP A 301 -10.02 -2.53 -5.31
C ASP A 301 -8.50 -2.59 -5.37
N GLU A 302 -8.09 -3.52 -6.21
CA GLU A 302 -6.75 -3.98 -6.50
C GLU A 302 -5.92 -2.93 -7.25
N LEU A 303 -5.78 -1.72 -6.71
CA LEU A 303 -4.94 -0.66 -7.27
C LEU A 303 -4.41 0.23 -6.13
N ASP A 304 -3.54 -0.34 -5.31
CA ASP A 304 -2.56 0.47 -4.58
C ASP A 304 -1.81 1.33 -5.60
N MET A 305 -1.63 2.62 -5.31
CA MET A 305 -0.61 3.38 -6.04
C MET A 305 0.70 2.67 -5.76
N ILE A 306 1.23 2.01 -6.79
CA ILE A 306 2.52 1.34 -6.72
C ILE A 306 3.54 2.45 -6.50
N GLN A 307 4.23 2.44 -5.37
CA GLN A 307 5.30 3.38 -5.05
C GLN A 307 6.64 2.65 -4.92
N SER A 308 6.59 1.37 -4.54
CA SER A 308 7.75 0.50 -4.35
C SER A 308 7.67 -0.76 -5.23
N VAL A 309 8.76 -1.06 -5.95
CA VAL A 309 8.84 -2.16 -6.92
C VAL A 309 10.09 -2.99 -6.69
N ALA A 310 9.94 -4.32 -6.56
CA ALA A 310 11.06 -5.25 -6.56
C ALA A 310 11.31 -5.80 -7.97
N ILE A 311 12.58 -6.00 -8.34
CA ILE A 311 13.00 -6.66 -9.59
C ILE A 311 13.72 -7.95 -9.26
N VAL A 312 13.22 -9.05 -9.81
CA VAL A 312 13.80 -10.39 -9.69
C VAL A 312 14.01 -10.96 -11.08
N SER A 313 15.18 -11.52 -11.35
CA SER A 313 15.49 -12.11 -12.65
C SER A 313 16.26 -13.41 -12.52
N ARG A 314 16.25 -14.19 -13.60
CA ARG A 314 17.32 -15.15 -13.85
C ARG A 314 18.65 -14.43 -14.04
N VAL A 315 19.69 -14.98 -13.44
CA VAL A 315 21.06 -14.41 -13.45
C VAL A 315 22.02 -15.22 -14.33
N ASP A 316 21.59 -16.38 -14.82
CA ASP A 316 22.35 -17.26 -15.70
C ASP A 316 22.29 -16.87 -17.18
N GLU A 317 21.38 -15.96 -17.56
CA GLU A 317 21.19 -15.50 -18.93
C GLU A 317 21.38 -13.97 -19.04
N TYR A 318 22.36 -13.53 -19.84
CA TYR A 318 22.67 -12.09 -20.01
C TYR A 318 21.49 -11.25 -20.50
N LYS A 319 20.65 -11.79 -21.39
CA LYS A 319 19.46 -11.08 -21.88
C LYS A 319 18.52 -10.66 -20.74
N SER A 320 18.29 -11.54 -19.75
CA SER A 320 17.40 -11.25 -18.63
C SER A 320 18.03 -10.25 -17.66
N VAL A 321 19.33 -10.39 -17.40
CA VAL A 321 20.07 -9.45 -16.53
C VAL A 321 20.13 -8.04 -17.12
N LEU A 322 20.51 -7.91 -18.40
CA LEU A 322 20.61 -6.61 -19.08
C LEU A 322 19.24 -5.94 -19.25
N PHE A 323 18.19 -6.71 -19.54
CA PHE A 323 16.84 -6.15 -19.63
C PHE A 323 16.29 -5.73 -18.26
N SER A 324 16.65 -6.44 -17.18
CA SER A 324 16.33 -6.02 -15.81
C SER A 324 16.92 -4.66 -15.48
N LEU A 325 18.17 -4.39 -15.89
CA LEU A 325 18.78 -3.06 -15.75
C LEU A 325 17.98 -1.99 -16.49
N LYS A 326 17.43 -2.30 -17.67
CA LYS A 326 16.59 -1.33 -18.39
C LYS A 326 15.29 -1.01 -17.66
N ILE A 327 14.66 -2.02 -17.06
CA ILE A 327 13.46 -1.82 -16.24
C ILE A 327 13.80 -0.98 -15.01
N PHE A 328 14.90 -1.30 -14.34
CA PHE A 328 15.42 -0.54 -13.19
C PHE A 328 15.59 0.95 -13.51
N GLU A 329 16.27 1.29 -14.61
CA GLU A 329 16.42 2.69 -15.04
C GLU A 329 15.07 3.39 -15.27
N THR A 330 14.13 2.68 -15.90
CA THR A 330 12.82 3.21 -16.22
C THR A 330 12.02 3.52 -14.95
N LEU A 331 12.09 2.65 -13.95
CA LEU A 331 11.44 2.85 -12.65
C LEU A 331 12.06 4.02 -11.88
N LEU A 332 13.39 4.13 -11.85
CA LEU A 332 14.06 5.28 -11.22
C LEU A 332 13.69 6.61 -11.88
N LYS A 333 13.61 6.65 -13.23
CA LYS A 333 13.18 7.86 -13.97
C LYS A 333 11.74 8.27 -13.65
N LYS A 334 10.90 7.32 -13.23
CA LYS A 334 9.52 7.56 -12.79
C LYS A 334 9.42 7.87 -11.29
N ASN A 335 10.55 8.08 -10.59
CA ASN A 335 10.64 8.34 -9.14
C ASN A 335 10.03 7.23 -8.28
N MET A 336 10.19 5.97 -8.70
CA MET A 336 9.72 4.80 -7.95
C MET A 336 10.79 4.31 -6.98
N GLU A 337 10.40 3.98 -5.75
CA GLU A 337 11.26 3.22 -4.85
C GLU A 337 11.50 1.84 -5.48
N THR A 338 12.76 1.50 -5.75
CA THR A 338 13.10 0.29 -6.50
C THR A 338 14.07 -0.57 -5.71
N VAL A 339 13.81 -1.87 -5.65
CA VAL A 339 14.62 -2.87 -4.97
C VAL A 339 15.02 -3.94 -5.99
N ILE A 340 16.24 -4.44 -5.90
CA ILE A 340 16.76 -5.53 -6.74
C ILE A 340 17.03 -6.74 -5.85
N GLU A 341 16.68 -7.94 -6.31
CA GLU A 341 17.05 -9.17 -5.62
C GLU A 341 18.58 -9.33 -5.54
N SER A 342 19.09 -9.78 -4.39
CA SER A 342 20.54 -9.83 -4.10
C SER A 342 21.36 -10.49 -5.20
N SER A 343 20.96 -11.66 -5.71
CA SER A 343 21.73 -12.37 -6.74
C SER A 343 21.79 -11.59 -8.06
N LEU A 344 20.72 -10.89 -8.43
CA LEU A 344 20.70 -10.01 -9.59
C LEU A 344 21.60 -8.77 -9.38
N ALA A 345 21.56 -8.16 -8.20
CA ALA A 345 22.41 -7.02 -7.88
C ALA A 345 23.90 -7.39 -7.93
N GLU A 346 24.29 -8.54 -7.38
CA GLU A 346 25.65 -9.08 -7.47
C GLU A 346 26.07 -9.32 -8.92
N LYS A 347 25.18 -9.90 -9.73
CA LYS A 347 25.48 -10.16 -11.14
C LYS A 347 25.65 -8.87 -11.95
N LEU A 348 24.88 -7.82 -11.64
CA LEU A 348 25.01 -6.51 -12.28
C LEU A 348 26.32 -5.82 -11.91
N GLU A 349 26.80 -5.95 -10.66
CA GLU A 349 28.13 -5.45 -10.29
C GLU A 349 29.25 -6.23 -10.98
N GLU A 350 29.13 -7.56 -11.10
CA GLU A 350 30.11 -8.37 -11.83
C GLU A 350 30.21 -7.93 -13.30
N ILE A 351 29.07 -7.75 -13.97
CA ILE A 351 29.00 -7.33 -15.38
C ILE A 351 29.55 -5.91 -15.57
N LYS A 352 29.31 -5.01 -14.62
CA LYS A 352 29.80 -3.63 -14.62
C LYS A 352 31.33 -3.56 -14.57
N GLU A 353 31.97 -4.50 -13.88
CA GLU A 353 33.44 -4.58 -13.77
C GLU A 353 34.09 -5.40 -14.90
N ASP A 354 33.29 -6.05 -15.76
CA ASP A 354 33.81 -6.88 -16.85
C ASP A 354 34.44 -6.01 -17.97
N PRO A 355 35.73 -6.19 -18.30
CA PRO A 355 36.40 -5.44 -19.37
C PRO A 355 35.80 -5.68 -20.76
N GLU A 356 35.02 -6.75 -20.93
CA GLU A 356 34.36 -7.16 -22.17
C GLU A 356 32.86 -6.82 -22.19
N LEU A 357 32.38 -5.95 -21.29
CA LEU A 357 30.98 -5.51 -21.21
C LEU A 357 30.38 -5.13 -22.57
N HIS A 358 31.12 -4.34 -23.38
CA HIS A 358 30.65 -3.94 -24.71
C HIS A 358 30.44 -5.14 -25.64
N LYS A 359 31.27 -6.19 -25.55
CA LYS A 359 31.08 -7.43 -26.32
C LYS A 359 29.90 -8.23 -25.79
N ILE A 360 29.67 -8.26 -24.47
CA ILE A 360 28.52 -8.93 -23.86
C ILE A 360 27.22 -8.29 -24.37
N ILE A 361 27.12 -6.95 -24.33
CA ILE A 361 25.95 -6.22 -24.83
C ILE A 361 25.77 -6.47 -26.33
N ALA A 362 26.83 -6.33 -27.14
CA ALA A 362 26.76 -6.56 -28.59
C ALA A 362 26.34 -8.00 -28.95
N LYS A 363 26.88 -9.00 -28.25
CA LYS A 363 26.50 -10.40 -28.43
C LYS A 363 25.03 -10.61 -28.05
N THR A 364 24.59 -10.07 -26.92
CA THR A 364 23.21 -10.21 -26.45
C THR A 364 22.21 -9.57 -27.41
N MET A 365 22.52 -8.39 -27.96
CA MET A 365 21.69 -7.73 -28.98
C MET A 365 21.55 -8.58 -30.25
N ASN A 366 22.62 -9.26 -30.67
CA ASN A 366 22.58 -10.14 -31.84
C ASN A 366 21.79 -11.42 -31.59
N GLU A 367 21.90 -12.00 -30.40
CA GLU A 367 21.21 -13.24 -30.03
C GLU A 367 19.73 -13.01 -29.68
N THR A 368 19.37 -11.80 -29.24
CA THR A 368 18.01 -11.45 -28.78
C THR A 368 17.54 -10.12 -29.39
N PRO A 369 17.12 -10.10 -30.68
CA PRO A 369 16.79 -8.87 -31.39
C PRO A 369 15.64 -8.07 -30.78
N GLU A 370 14.68 -8.74 -30.12
CA GLU A 370 13.53 -8.09 -29.49
C GLU A 370 13.90 -7.08 -28.39
N ILE A 371 15.02 -7.29 -27.69
CA ILE A 371 15.50 -6.38 -26.63
C ILE A 371 16.59 -5.44 -27.10
N ALA A 372 17.10 -5.57 -28.32
CA ALA A 372 18.31 -4.88 -28.76
C ALA A 372 18.21 -3.35 -28.58
N LYS A 373 17.07 -2.77 -29.00
CA LYS A 373 16.78 -1.33 -28.84
C LYS A 373 16.73 -0.86 -27.38
N HIS A 374 16.41 -1.76 -26.46
CA HIS A 374 16.28 -1.45 -25.04
C HIS A 374 17.62 -1.48 -24.30
N ILE A 375 18.57 -2.30 -24.78
CA ILE A 375 19.87 -2.52 -24.12
C ILE A 375 21.05 -1.83 -24.82
N GLU A 376 20.84 -1.13 -25.93
CA GLU A 376 21.90 -0.40 -26.65
C GLU A 376 22.55 0.72 -25.80
N SER A 377 21.78 1.32 -24.90
CA SER A 377 22.18 2.44 -24.04
C SER A 377 21.79 2.17 -22.59
N LEU A 378 22.59 1.32 -21.92
CA LEU A 378 22.48 1.03 -20.50
C LEU A 378 23.46 1.86 -19.67
N ASN A 379 22.98 2.37 -18.55
CA ASN A 379 23.72 3.12 -17.57
C ASN A 379 24.09 2.20 -16.39
N PHE A 380 25.38 1.91 -16.26
CA PHE A 380 25.93 1.14 -15.14
C PHE A 380 26.46 2.03 -14.01
N ASN A 381 26.22 3.35 -14.03
CA ASN A 381 26.68 4.28 -13.00
C ASN A 381 25.78 4.26 -11.75
N TYR A 382 25.52 3.06 -11.23
CA TYR A 382 24.80 2.80 -10.00
C TYR A 382 25.62 1.86 -9.13
N ASN A 383 25.45 1.97 -7.81
CA ASN A 383 25.90 0.95 -6.88
C ASN A 383 24.69 0.05 -6.59
N PHE A 384 24.57 -1.06 -7.32
CA PHE A 384 23.43 -1.97 -7.24
C PHE A 384 23.31 -2.62 -5.86
N ARG A 385 24.41 -2.71 -5.10
CA ARG A 385 24.39 -3.19 -3.71
C ARG A 385 23.53 -2.32 -2.79
N ASP A 386 23.38 -1.03 -3.08
CA ASP A 386 22.54 -0.11 -2.29
C ASP A 386 21.04 -0.40 -2.47
N TYR A 387 20.67 -1.09 -3.55
CA TYR A 387 19.30 -1.49 -3.88
C TYR A 387 19.02 -2.96 -3.59
N ALA A 388 20.03 -3.71 -3.11
CA ALA A 388 19.95 -5.16 -2.96
C ALA A 388 19.13 -5.59 -1.73
N LYS A 389 18.24 -6.57 -1.92
CA LYS A 389 17.51 -7.24 -0.85
C LYS A 389 17.33 -8.74 -1.11
N GLU A 390 17.37 -9.52 -0.05
CA GLU A 390 17.00 -10.94 -0.07
C GLU A 390 15.50 -11.12 -0.30
N LEU A 391 15.12 -12.18 -1.02
CA LEU A 391 13.71 -12.47 -1.35
C LEU A 391 12.80 -12.59 -0.11
N ASN A 392 13.32 -13.14 0.98
CA ASN A 392 12.57 -13.32 2.23
C ASN A 392 12.36 -12.01 3.01
N GLU A 393 13.13 -10.96 2.70
CA GLU A 393 13.08 -9.63 3.31
C GLU A 393 12.29 -8.61 2.48
N LEU A 394 11.89 -8.95 1.25
CA LEU A 394 11.17 -8.04 0.35
C LEU A 394 9.86 -7.54 0.97
N ARG A 395 9.66 -6.22 0.90
CA ARG A 395 8.46 -5.49 1.31
C ARG A 395 8.18 -4.39 0.29
N THR A 396 7.59 -4.76 -0.84
CA THR A 396 7.26 -3.85 -1.94
C THR A 396 5.80 -4.02 -2.36
N ASP A 397 5.26 -3.04 -3.07
CA ASP A 397 3.88 -3.05 -3.57
C ASP A 397 3.69 -4.05 -4.72
N MET A 398 4.76 -4.30 -5.50
CA MET A 398 4.79 -5.34 -6.52
C MET A 398 6.20 -5.92 -6.72
N ALA A 399 6.27 -7.07 -7.37
CA ALA A 399 7.50 -7.70 -7.83
C ALA A 399 7.43 -7.98 -9.34
N ILE A 400 8.38 -7.42 -10.09
CA ILE A 400 8.62 -7.74 -11.50
C ILE A 400 9.54 -8.96 -11.56
N ILE A 401 9.07 -10.04 -12.19
CA ILE A 401 9.84 -11.27 -12.33
C ILE A 401 10.14 -11.52 -13.81
N LEU A 402 11.43 -11.51 -14.14
CA LEU A 402 11.93 -11.79 -15.48
C LEU A 402 12.41 -13.24 -15.58
N GLY A 403 11.76 -14.03 -16.44
CA GLY A 403 12.10 -15.43 -16.61
C GLY A 403 10.94 -16.25 -17.16
N GLY A 404 10.96 -17.55 -16.89
CA GLY A 404 9.82 -18.43 -17.15
C GLY A 404 9.09 -18.82 -15.86
N ASP A 405 8.14 -19.74 -15.97
CA ASP A 405 7.35 -20.23 -14.84
C ASP A 405 8.25 -20.77 -13.70
N GLY A 406 9.36 -21.44 -14.01
CA GLY A 406 10.30 -21.94 -13.00
C GLY A 406 10.92 -20.84 -12.13
N THR A 407 11.30 -19.70 -12.74
CA THR A 407 11.80 -18.53 -12.00
C THR A 407 10.73 -17.97 -11.08
N LEU A 408 9.49 -17.93 -11.57
CA LEU A 408 8.35 -17.43 -10.84
C LEU A 408 8.05 -18.29 -9.61
N LEU A 409 8.00 -19.62 -9.79
CA LEU A 409 7.80 -20.58 -8.70
C LEU A 409 8.93 -20.48 -7.65
N ARG A 410 10.19 -20.43 -8.08
CA ARG A 410 11.36 -20.24 -7.20
C ARG A 410 11.23 -18.97 -6.35
N THR A 411 10.83 -17.88 -6.98
CA THR A 411 10.70 -16.57 -6.33
C THR A 411 9.57 -16.60 -5.32
N GLN A 412 8.38 -17.02 -5.76
CA GLN A 412 7.18 -17.12 -4.93
C GLN A 412 7.43 -17.95 -3.66
N ASN A 413 8.11 -19.09 -3.76
CA ASN A 413 8.37 -19.96 -2.62
C ASN A 413 9.29 -19.33 -1.55
N GLN A 414 10.08 -18.31 -1.91
CA GLN A 414 10.97 -17.60 -0.98
C GLN A 414 10.35 -16.32 -0.40
N LEU A 415 9.29 -15.79 -1.02
CA LEU A 415 8.59 -14.61 -0.53
C LEU A 415 7.85 -14.93 0.78
N THR A 416 8.06 -14.08 1.80
CA THR A 416 7.37 -14.21 3.09
C THR A 416 6.03 -13.46 3.13
N LYS A 417 5.84 -12.49 2.23
CA LYS A 417 4.65 -11.65 2.06
C LYS A 417 3.93 -11.97 0.75
N GLU A 418 2.64 -11.66 0.67
CA GLU A 418 1.81 -11.86 -0.52
C GLU A 418 1.95 -10.71 -1.53
N ILE A 419 3.19 -10.49 -2.00
CA ILE A 419 3.50 -9.42 -2.95
C ILE A 419 2.90 -9.78 -4.33
N PRO A 420 2.10 -8.91 -4.97
CA PRO A 420 1.62 -9.09 -6.33
C PRO A 420 2.76 -9.23 -7.35
N ILE A 421 2.65 -10.22 -8.23
CA ILE A 421 3.69 -10.60 -9.19
C ILE A 421 3.31 -10.13 -10.59
N PHE A 422 4.21 -9.36 -11.22
CA PHE A 422 4.18 -9.05 -12.64
C PHE A 422 5.25 -9.87 -13.38
N GLY A 423 4.82 -10.91 -14.11
CA GLY A 423 5.71 -11.85 -14.78
C GLY A 423 5.96 -11.52 -16.24
N ILE A 424 7.22 -11.28 -16.60
CA ILE A 424 7.71 -11.05 -17.97
C ILE A 424 8.38 -12.32 -18.48
N ASN A 425 7.85 -12.87 -19.57
CA ASN A 425 8.39 -14.05 -20.20
C ASN A 425 9.72 -13.73 -20.89
N MET A 426 10.79 -14.41 -20.49
CA MET A 426 12.14 -14.29 -21.09
C MET A 426 12.68 -15.63 -21.61
N GLY A 427 11.83 -16.67 -21.63
CA GLY A 427 12.21 -18.03 -22.02
C GLY A 427 11.15 -18.69 -22.89
N THR A 428 10.90 -19.97 -22.65
CA THR A 428 9.80 -20.67 -23.31
C THR A 428 8.46 -20.16 -22.79
N VAL A 429 7.51 -19.99 -23.70
CA VAL A 429 6.14 -19.56 -23.36
C VAL A 429 5.55 -20.48 -22.28
N GLY A 430 5.23 -19.93 -21.11
CA GLY A 430 4.61 -20.61 -19.96
C GLY A 430 3.15 -20.20 -19.72
N PHE A 431 2.57 -20.69 -18.62
CA PHE A 431 1.19 -20.41 -18.18
C PHE A 431 1.10 -19.34 -17.08
N LEU A 432 2.20 -18.99 -16.41
CA LEU A 432 2.19 -18.01 -15.32
C LEU A 432 2.64 -16.62 -15.82
N THR A 433 3.55 -16.55 -16.79
CA THR A 433 4.04 -15.31 -17.39
C THR A 433 3.13 -14.82 -18.52
N GLU A 434 2.61 -13.59 -18.38
CA GLU A 434 1.63 -13.03 -19.34
C GLU A 434 2.29 -12.20 -20.44
N ILE A 435 3.29 -11.41 -20.08
CA ILE A 435 3.82 -10.37 -20.95
C ILE A 435 5.08 -10.87 -21.66
N GLU A 436 5.04 -10.86 -22.98
CA GLU A 436 6.23 -11.02 -23.80
C GLU A 436 7.06 -9.74 -23.79
N VAL A 437 8.35 -9.87 -24.05
CA VAL A 437 9.35 -8.84 -23.81
C VAL A 437 9.05 -7.53 -24.53
N GLU A 438 8.55 -7.60 -25.76
CA GLU A 438 8.24 -6.45 -26.62
C GLU A 438 7.17 -5.54 -26.03
N ASN A 439 6.26 -6.11 -25.24
CA ASN A 439 5.14 -5.39 -24.64
C ASN A 439 5.43 -4.93 -23.21
N THR A 440 6.65 -5.15 -22.69
CA THR A 440 6.99 -4.89 -21.29
C THR A 440 6.70 -3.47 -20.84
N PHE A 441 7.15 -2.47 -21.60
CA PHE A 441 7.05 -1.08 -21.16
C PHE A 441 5.63 -0.52 -21.29
N GLU A 442 4.91 -0.90 -22.35
CA GLU A 442 3.47 -0.59 -22.47
C GLU A 442 2.68 -1.21 -21.30
N ALA A 443 2.97 -2.48 -20.99
CA ALA A 443 2.35 -3.18 -19.87
C ALA A 443 2.72 -2.57 -18.51
N LEU A 444 3.98 -2.17 -18.34
CA LEU A 444 4.44 -1.51 -17.13
C LEU A 444 3.75 -0.15 -16.94
N ASP A 445 3.64 0.65 -18.00
CA ASP A 445 2.93 1.94 -17.96
C ASP A 445 1.45 1.73 -17.59
N ALA A 446 0.77 0.77 -18.24
CA ALA A 446 -0.60 0.40 -17.90
C ALA A 446 -0.73 -0.03 -16.42
N ILE A 447 0.19 -0.84 -15.90
CA ILE A 447 0.17 -1.27 -14.50
C ILE A 447 0.33 -0.09 -13.54
N LEU A 448 1.28 0.81 -13.81
CA LEU A 448 1.54 1.99 -12.99
C LEU A 448 0.39 3.00 -13.05
N ASP A 449 -0.31 3.09 -14.19
CA ASP A 449 -1.54 3.89 -14.37
C ASP A 449 -2.78 3.24 -13.74
N GLY A 450 -2.64 2.01 -13.23
CA GLY A 450 -3.68 1.25 -12.58
C GLY A 450 -4.62 0.50 -13.54
N GLU A 451 -4.18 0.21 -14.75
CA GLU A 451 -4.91 -0.55 -15.75
C GLU A 451 -4.58 -2.05 -15.67
N TRP A 452 -4.79 -2.64 -14.49
CA TRP A 452 -4.58 -4.08 -14.26
C TRP A 452 -5.65 -4.69 -13.34
N SER A 453 -5.61 -6.01 -13.21
CA SER A 453 -6.49 -6.80 -12.34
C SER A 453 -5.69 -7.87 -11.61
N LYS A 454 -6.05 -8.16 -10.37
CA LYS A 454 -5.39 -9.19 -9.57
C LYS A 454 -5.99 -10.55 -9.91
N GLU A 455 -5.13 -11.50 -10.21
CA GLU A 455 -5.50 -12.90 -10.32
C GLU A 455 -4.97 -13.64 -9.10
N LYS A 456 -5.89 -14.04 -8.23
CA LYS A 456 -5.62 -14.87 -7.05
C LYS A 456 -5.41 -16.32 -7.46
N ARG A 457 -4.36 -16.95 -6.93
CA ARG A 457 -4.05 -18.38 -7.09
C ARG A 457 -3.87 -19.04 -5.73
N THR A 458 -4.64 -20.10 -5.51
CA THR A 458 -4.53 -20.95 -4.30
C THR A 458 -3.18 -21.65 -4.26
N GLN A 459 -2.63 -21.80 -3.06
CA GLN A 459 -1.46 -22.64 -2.79
C GLN A 459 -1.82 -23.87 -1.97
N ILE A 460 -1.04 -24.92 -2.17
CA ILE A 460 -1.10 -26.16 -1.39
C ILE A 460 0.04 -26.18 -0.37
N ILE A 461 -0.25 -26.72 0.82
CA ILE A 461 0.73 -26.92 1.88
C ILE A 461 0.81 -28.39 2.27
N ILE A 462 2.01 -28.80 2.68
CA ILE A 462 2.27 -30.10 3.28
C ILE A 462 2.99 -29.90 4.61
N SER A 463 2.51 -30.57 5.66
CA SER A 463 3.16 -30.60 6.97
C SER A 463 4.02 -31.86 7.09
N HIS A 464 5.32 -31.69 7.34
CA HIS A 464 6.28 -32.79 7.47
C HIS A 464 7.40 -32.42 8.45
N GLU A 465 7.73 -33.30 9.40
CA GLU A 465 8.77 -33.10 10.43
C GLU A 465 8.69 -31.74 11.16
N ASN A 466 7.49 -31.31 11.57
CA ASN A 466 7.20 -29.99 12.18
C ASN A 466 7.52 -28.77 11.30
N GLN A 467 7.79 -28.98 10.01
CA GLN A 467 7.94 -27.93 9.01
C GLN A 467 6.74 -27.91 8.07
N THR A 468 6.44 -26.74 7.53
CA THR A 468 5.41 -26.58 6.50
C THR A 468 6.07 -26.16 5.21
N PHE A 469 5.76 -26.87 4.14
CA PHE A 469 6.23 -26.55 2.80
C PHE A 469 5.03 -26.12 1.95
N ARG A 470 5.27 -25.23 0.98
CA ARG A 470 4.24 -24.62 0.15
C ARG A 470 4.55 -24.87 -1.31
N ALA A 471 3.51 -24.98 -2.12
CA ALA A 471 3.59 -25.05 -3.57
C ALA A 471 2.44 -24.27 -4.18
N LEU A 472 2.71 -23.59 -5.28
CA LEU A 472 1.69 -22.98 -6.14
C LEU A 472 1.06 -24.03 -7.06
N ASN A 473 1.85 -24.95 -7.63
CA ASN A 473 1.35 -25.90 -8.62
C ASN A 473 1.01 -27.25 -8.00
N GLU A 474 1.98 -27.96 -7.44
CA GLU A 474 1.73 -29.31 -6.94
C GLU A 474 2.73 -29.81 -5.89
N VAL A 475 2.28 -30.84 -5.18
CA VAL A 475 3.14 -31.79 -4.49
C VAL A 475 3.13 -33.13 -5.22
N VAL A 476 4.31 -33.66 -5.50
CA VAL A 476 4.48 -34.97 -6.13
C VAL A 476 5.14 -35.92 -5.14
N ILE A 477 4.46 -37.02 -4.81
CA ILE A 477 4.98 -38.05 -3.92
C ILE A 477 5.33 -39.27 -4.77
N MET A 478 6.62 -39.54 -4.94
CA MET A 478 7.11 -40.58 -5.83
C MET A 478 8.21 -41.44 -5.21
N THR A 479 8.54 -42.54 -5.87
CA THR A 479 9.68 -43.38 -5.47
C THR A 479 11.01 -42.66 -5.75
N ALA A 480 11.93 -42.70 -4.79
CA ALA A 480 13.32 -42.25 -5.01
C ALA A 480 14.12 -43.21 -5.91
N ARG A 481 13.59 -44.41 -6.19
CA ARG A 481 14.21 -45.44 -7.01
C ARG A 481 13.40 -45.65 -8.29
N PRO A 482 13.99 -45.45 -9.49
CA PRO A 482 13.32 -45.72 -10.76
C PRO A 482 12.70 -47.13 -10.83
N ALA A 483 11.56 -47.26 -11.50
CA ALA A 483 10.83 -48.52 -11.72
C ALA A 483 10.38 -49.27 -10.44
N LYS A 484 10.20 -48.58 -9.31
CA LYS A 484 9.75 -49.18 -8.04
C LYS A 484 8.46 -48.51 -7.53
N MET A 485 7.30 -49.04 -7.90
CA MET A 485 6.00 -48.54 -7.40
C MET A 485 5.88 -48.47 -5.87
N LEU A 486 5.24 -47.43 -5.37
CA LEU A 486 4.84 -47.29 -3.97
C LEU A 486 3.42 -47.82 -3.75
N HIS A 487 3.00 -47.95 -2.48
CA HIS A 487 1.65 -48.38 -2.10
C HIS A 487 1.03 -47.28 -1.24
N TYR A 488 -0.02 -46.65 -1.76
CA TYR A 488 -0.66 -45.47 -1.19
C TYR A 488 -2.05 -45.82 -0.67
N GLU A 489 -2.38 -45.32 0.51
CA GLU A 489 -3.75 -45.10 0.97
C GLU A 489 -4.01 -43.60 0.88
N ILE A 490 -5.06 -43.19 0.18
CA ILE A 490 -5.47 -41.81 0.01
C ILE A 490 -6.79 -41.64 0.75
N SER A 491 -6.85 -40.64 1.64
CA SER A 491 -8.09 -40.26 2.32
C SER A 491 -8.35 -38.77 2.19
N VAL A 492 -9.62 -38.41 2.14
CA VAL A 492 -10.11 -37.02 2.01
C VAL A 492 -11.12 -36.82 3.12
N ASP A 493 -10.90 -35.81 3.97
CA ASP A 493 -11.76 -35.50 5.11
C ASP A 493 -12.05 -36.70 6.03
N GLY A 494 -11.07 -37.61 6.14
CA GLY A 494 -11.14 -38.81 6.98
C GLY A 494 -11.70 -40.06 6.28
N GLU A 495 -12.25 -39.95 5.07
CA GLU A 495 -12.75 -41.09 4.30
C GLU A 495 -11.67 -41.63 3.35
N VAL A 496 -11.41 -42.94 3.37
CA VAL A 496 -10.48 -43.58 2.42
C VAL A 496 -11.14 -43.63 1.04
N VAL A 497 -10.61 -42.83 0.11
CA VAL A 497 -11.16 -42.70 -1.25
C VAL A 497 -10.53 -43.69 -2.22
N GLU A 498 -9.24 -44.05 -2.03
CA GLU A 498 -8.56 -45.00 -2.90
C GLU A 498 -7.32 -45.63 -2.21
N GLU A 499 -7.03 -46.89 -2.54
CA GLU A 499 -5.81 -47.59 -2.16
C GLU A 499 -5.18 -48.17 -3.43
N LEU A 500 -3.95 -47.75 -3.77
CA LEU A 500 -3.36 -48.07 -5.07
C LEU A 500 -1.84 -48.20 -5.05
N ARG A 501 -1.33 -48.94 -6.04
CA ARG A 501 0.10 -48.98 -6.36
C ARG A 501 0.38 -48.15 -7.61
N ALA A 502 1.36 -47.26 -7.52
CA ALA A 502 1.72 -46.33 -8.60
C ALA A 502 3.20 -45.95 -8.49
N ASP A 503 3.76 -45.40 -9.56
CA ASP A 503 5.12 -44.83 -9.53
C ASP A 503 5.17 -43.54 -8.72
N GLY A 504 4.05 -42.81 -8.69
CA GLY A 504 3.88 -41.59 -7.93
C GLY A 504 2.43 -41.18 -7.76
N LEU A 505 2.22 -40.11 -7.01
CA LEU A 505 0.94 -39.46 -6.79
C LEU A 505 1.14 -37.95 -6.80
N ILE A 506 0.36 -37.22 -7.59
CA ILE A 506 0.37 -35.76 -7.66
C ILE A 506 -0.88 -35.24 -6.95
N ILE A 507 -0.70 -34.29 -6.05
CA ILE A 507 -1.80 -33.45 -5.56
C ILE A 507 -1.53 -32.04 -6.07
N SER A 508 -2.40 -31.58 -6.96
CA SER A 508 -2.20 -30.36 -7.73
C SER A 508 -3.29 -29.33 -7.43
N THR A 509 -2.92 -28.06 -7.43
CA THR A 509 -3.85 -26.93 -7.45
C THR A 509 -4.40 -26.74 -8.87
N PRO A 510 -5.38 -25.84 -9.08
CA PRO A 510 -5.82 -25.46 -10.41
C PRO A 510 -4.69 -24.86 -11.26
N SER A 511 -3.74 -24.13 -10.64
CA SER A 511 -2.55 -23.60 -11.34
C SER A 511 -1.66 -24.72 -11.86
N GLY A 512 -1.44 -25.77 -11.06
CA GLY A 512 -0.64 -26.93 -11.47
C GLY A 512 -1.34 -27.86 -12.46
N SER A 513 -2.64 -27.66 -12.72
CA SER A 513 -3.41 -28.47 -13.68
C SER A 513 -2.84 -28.43 -15.10
N THR A 514 -2.10 -27.37 -15.44
CA THR A 514 -1.41 -27.18 -16.73
C THR A 514 0.09 -27.50 -16.66
N ALA A 515 0.59 -28.00 -15.53
CA ALA A 515 1.97 -28.38 -15.30
C ALA A 515 2.11 -29.92 -15.32
N TYR A 516 2.77 -30.53 -14.33
CA TYR A 516 3.03 -31.97 -14.33
C TYR A 516 1.73 -32.80 -14.24
N SER A 517 0.71 -32.26 -13.57
CA SER A 517 -0.64 -32.85 -13.52
C SER A 517 -1.19 -33.13 -14.92
N MET A 518 -1.04 -32.18 -15.86
CA MET A 518 -1.48 -32.32 -17.26
C MET A 518 -0.79 -33.50 -17.95
N SER A 519 0.54 -33.60 -17.82
CA SER A 519 1.34 -34.67 -18.43
C SER A 519 1.02 -36.05 -17.84
N ALA A 520 0.60 -36.11 -16.58
CA ALA A 520 0.15 -37.33 -15.91
C ALA A 520 -1.33 -37.69 -16.23
N GLY A 521 -2.01 -36.92 -17.08
CA GLY A 521 -3.38 -37.16 -17.52
C GLY A 521 -4.46 -36.50 -16.67
N GLY A 522 -4.10 -35.56 -15.79
CA GLY A 522 -5.04 -34.75 -15.02
C GLY A 522 -5.86 -33.78 -15.89
N PRO A 523 -7.05 -33.38 -15.44
CA PRO A 523 -7.86 -32.39 -16.14
C PRO A 523 -7.24 -30.98 -16.06
N ILE A 524 -7.46 -30.15 -17.08
CA ILE A 524 -7.20 -28.72 -17.01
C ILE A 524 -8.33 -28.07 -16.21
N VAL A 525 -7.97 -27.29 -15.18
CA VAL A 525 -8.93 -26.65 -14.27
C VAL A 525 -8.71 -25.14 -14.30
N ASP A 526 -9.78 -24.37 -14.45
CA ASP A 526 -9.71 -22.90 -14.40
C ASP A 526 -9.14 -22.46 -13.04
N PRO A 527 -8.14 -21.56 -12.99
CA PRO A 527 -7.51 -21.12 -11.75
C PRO A 527 -8.45 -20.57 -10.68
N LYS A 528 -9.66 -20.14 -11.05
CA LYS A 528 -10.68 -19.60 -10.14
C LYS A 528 -11.48 -20.69 -9.42
N VAL A 529 -11.39 -21.95 -9.84
CA VAL A 529 -12.12 -23.06 -9.21
C VAL A 529 -11.42 -23.45 -7.91
N GLY A 530 -12.14 -23.40 -6.78
CA GLY A 530 -11.62 -23.84 -5.48
C GLY A 530 -11.54 -25.36 -5.38
N ALA A 531 -10.50 -25.97 -5.97
CA ALA A 531 -10.34 -27.41 -6.01
C ALA A 531 -8.89 -27.90 -5.92
N PHE A 532 -8.71 -29.13 -5.47
CA PHE A 532 -7.49 -29.91 -5.65
C PHE A 532 -7.70 -31.07 -6.63
N ILE A 533 -6.64 -31.46 -7.31
CA ILE A 533 -6.63 -32.53 -8.31
C ILE A 533 -5.71 -33.64 -7.81
N ILE A 534 -6.23 -34.85 -7.68
CA ILE A 534 -5.47 -36.03 -7.27
C ILE A 534 -5.17 -36.86 -8.53
N VAL A 535 -3.89 -36.97 -8.92
CA VAL A 535 -3.46 -37.63 -10.16
C VAL A 535 -2.42 -38.72 -9.86
N PRO A 536 -2.80 -40.00 -9.95
CA PRO A 536 -1.85 -41.11 -9.84
C PRO A 536 -0.94 -41.21 -11.06
N ILE A 537 0.37 -41.37 -10.86
CA ILE A 537 1.36 -41.53 -11.93
C ILE A 537 1.54 -43.02 -12.21
N CYS A 538 1.18 -43.46 -13.42
CA CYS A 538 1.29 -44.85 -13.87
C CYS A 538 0.70 -45.86 -12.85
N PRO A 539 -0.59 -45.74 -12.47
CA PRO A 539 -1.19 -46.65 -11.49
C PRO A 539 -1.32 -48.07 -12.05
N TYR A 540 -1.02 -49.07 -11.22
CA TYR A 540 -1.20 -50.49 -11.56
C TYR A 540 -2.69 -50.87 -11.73
N LYS A 541 -3.57 -50.19 -10.99
CA LYS A 541 -5.02 -50.42 -11.04
C LYS A 541 -5.61 -49.68 -12.25
N LEU A 542 -6.04 -50.42 -13.28
CA LEU A 542 -6.49 -49.90 -14.59
C LEU A 542 -7.68 -48.92 -14.52
N GLY A 543 -8.56 -49.08 -13.54
CA GLY A 543 -9.76 -48.25 -13.37
C GLY A 543 -9.51 -46.90 -12.69
N VAL A 544 -8.31 -46.67 -12.17
CA VAL A 544 -7.99 -45.42 -11.45
C VAL A 544 -8.00 -44.25 -12.43
N ARG A 545 -8.68 -43.18 -12.05
CA ARG A 545 -8.73 -41.94 -12.82
C ARG A 545 -8.36 -40.76 -11.91
N PRO A 546 -7.85 -39.67 -12.47
CA PRO A 546 -7.76 -38.42 -11.74
C PRO A 546 -9.13 -38.00 -11.23
N PHE A 547 -9.19 -37.48 -10.01
CA PHE A 547 -10.42 -36.93 -9.46
C PHE A 547 -10.16 -35.62 -8.73
N VAL A 548 -11.21 -34.81 -8.67
CA VAL A 548 -11.17 -33.43 -8.20
C VAL A 548 -11.95 -33.35 -6.89
N VAL A 549 -11.36 -32.71 -5.90
CA VAL A 549 -11.95 -32.50 -4.56
C VAL A 549 -11.94 -31.01 -4.22
N SER A 550 -12.68 -30.59 -3.19
CA SER A 550 -12.66 -29.20 -2.74
C SER A 550 -11.26 -28.81 -2.26
N ASP A 551 -10.82 -27.58 -2.52
CA ASP A 551 -9.60 -27.05 -1.92
C ASP A 551 -9.76 -26.77 -0.41
N GLY A 552 -10.99 -26.83 0.12
CA GLY A 552 -11.25 -26.82 1.57
C GLY A 552 -11.02 -28.16 2.27
N SER A 553 -10.85 -29.25 1.51
CA SER A 553 -10.66 -30.60 2.07
C SER A 553 -9.24 -30.82 2.55
N GLU A 554 -9.11 -31.65 3.58
CA GLU A 554 -7.84 -32.19 4.05
C GLU A 554 -7.56 -33.54 3.35
N ILE A 555 -6.42 -33.62 2.65
CA ILE A 555 -6.00 -34.84 1.97
C ILE A 555 -4.89 -35.48 2.81
N ARG A 556 -5.06 -36.75 3.18
CA ARG A 556 -4.03 -37.54 3.89
C ARG A 556 -3.55 -38.69 3.03
N ILE A 557 -2.24 -38.85 2.98
CA ILE A 557 -1.58 -39.91 2.20
C ILE A 557 -0.71 -40.74 3.14
N LYS A 558 -0.96 -42.04 3.19
CA LYS A 558 -0.14 -43.00 3.94
C LYS A 558 0.60 -43.94 3.01
N LEU A 559 1.86 -44.22 3.36
CA LEU A 559 2.70 -45.19 2.66
C LEU A 559 2.63 -46.56 3.34
N LEU A 560 1.95 -47.52 2.69
CA LEU A 560 1.59 -48.81 3.28
C LEU A 560 2.66 -49.91 3.14
N LYS A 561 3.77 -49.69 2.43
CA LYS A 561 4.77 -50.74 2.17
C LYS A 561 6.10 -50.53 2.90
N ARG A 562 6.41 -51.43 3.84
CA ARG A 562 7.66 -51.44 4.60
C ARG A 562 8.89 -51.58 3.69
N GLY A 563 9.96 -50.86 4.02
CA GLY A 563 11.27 -50.95 3.34
C GLY A 563 11.35 -50.19 2.01
N LYS A 564 10.33 -49.40 1.65
CA LYS A 564 10.40 -48.44 0.55
C LYS A 564 10.39 -47.02 1.12
N LYS A 565 11.29 -46.18 0.59
CA LYS A 565 11.30 -44.74 0.84
C LYS A 565 10.59 -44.03 -0.30
N ALA A 566 9.81 -43.02 0.02
CA ALA A 566 9.30 -42.07 -0.97
C ALA A 566 10.04 -40.74 -0.83
N ILE A 567 9.87 -39.88 -1.82
CA ILE A 567 10.21 -38.47 -1.74
C ILE A 567 8.95 -37.69 -2.06
N PHE A 568 8.71 -36.58 -1.37
CA PHE A 568 7.81 -35.56 -1.90
C PHE A 568 8.61 -34.43 -2.52
N VAL A 569 8.08 -33.87 -3.61
CA VAL A 569 8.65 -32.78 -4.37
C VAL A 569 7.60 -31.67 -4.48
N MET A 570 7.92 -30.46 -4.01
CA MET A 570 7.06 -29.27 -4.09
C MET A 570 7.53 -28.38 -5.25
N ASP A 571 6.67 -28.14 -6.25
CA ASP A 571 6.94 -27.30 -7.44
C ASP A 571 8.29 -27.58 -8.15
N GLY A 572 8.83 -28.79 -8.01
CA GLY A 572 10.16 -29.15 -8.50
C GLY A 572 11.35 -28.50 -7.77
N GLN A 573 11.11 -27.74 -6.69
CA GLN A 573 12.13 -26.97 -5.97
C GLN A 573 12.56 -27.61 -4.64
N VAL A 574 11.60 -28.09 -3.85
CA VAL A 574 11.86 -28.65 -2.51
C VAL A 574 11.65 -30.15 -2.54
N GLN A 575 12.64 -30.90 -2.05
CA GLN A 575 12.58 -32.36 -1.94
C GLN A 575 12.83 -32.81 -0.50
N LYS A 576 11.98 -33.71 0.01
CA LYS A 576 12.15 -34.34 1.32
C LYS A 576 11.86 -35.83 1.24
N GLU A 577 12.58 -36.62 2.04
CA GLU A 577 12.33 -38.05 2.16
C GLU A 577 11.10 -38.31 3.04
N VAL A 578 10.33 -39.32 2.69
CA VAL A 578 9.14 -39.75 3.45
C VAL A 578 9.31 -41.20 3.83
N ASN A 579 9.14 -41.48 5.11
CA ASN A 579 9.34 -42.81 5.66
C ASN A 579 8.08 -43.67 5.59
N TYR A 580 8.28 -44.98 5.75
CA TYR A 580 7.19 -45.93 5.86
C TYR A 580 6.27 -45.61 7.06
N MET A 581 4.95 -45.75 6.89
CA MET A 581 3.89 -45.40 7.87
C MET A 581 3.81 -43.93 8.24
N GLU A 582 4.61 -43.08 7.61
CA GLU A 582 4.45 -41.64 7.75
C GLU A 582 3.17 -41.20 7.02
N GLU A 583 2.43 -40.30 7.67
CA GLU A 583 1.22 -39.71 7.13
C GLU A 583 1.53 -38.29 6.69
N LEU A 584 1.34 -38.04 5.40
CA LEU A 584 1.46 -36.70 4.82
C LEU A 584 0.09 -36.04 4.83
N VAL A 585 0.00 -34.90 5.51
CA VAL A 585 -1.23 -34.10 5.58
C VAL A 585 -1.08 -32.91 4.63
N ILE A 586 -2.02 -32.80 3.70
CA ILE A 586 -2.03 -31.81 2.64
C ILE A 586 -3.29 -30.96 2.75
N LYS A 587 -3.12 -29.64 2.71
CA LYS A 587 -4.20 -28.66 2.89
C LYS A 587 -4.02 -27.47 1.97
N LYS A 588 -5.06 -26.63 1.89
CA LYS A 588 -4.95 -25.27 1.39
C LYS A 588 -4.14 -24.40 2.34
N SER A 589 -3.29 -23.58 1.74
CA SER A 589 -2.57 -22.52 2.41
C SER A 589 -3.50 -21.39 2.84
N GLU A 590 -3.22 -20.76 3.98
CA GLU A 590 -3.89 -19.52 4.40
C GLU A 590 -3.44 -18.29 3.60
N LYS A 591 -2.26 -18.34 2.95
CA LYS A 591 -1.84 -17.29 2.01
C LYS A 591 -1.93 -17.76 0.57
N ASP A 592 -2.24 -16.82 -0.31
CA ASP A 592 -2.40 -17.00 -1.73
C ASP A 592 -1.26 -16.34 -2.52
N VAL A 593 -1.20 -16.61 -3.82
CA VAL A 593 -0.31 -15.91 -4.75
C VAL A 593 -1.16 -14.99 -5.60
N TYR A 594 -0.68 -13.78 -5.83
CA TYR A 594 -1.39 -12.78 -6.60
C TYR A 594 -0.58 -12.41 -7.84
N PHE A 595 -1.22 -12.47 -9.00
CA PHE A 595 -0.63 -12.04 -10.27
C PHE A 595 -1.28 -10.75 -10.74
N MET A 596 -0.48 -9.83 -11.24
CA MET A 596 -0.97 -8.62 -11.91
C MET A 596 -1.25 -8.96 -13.37
N ARG A 597 -2.50 -8.80 -13.79
CA ARG A 597 -2.99 -9.14 -15.13
C ARG A 597 -3.55 -7.94 -15.86
N ILE A 598 -3.07 -7.70 -17.07
CA ILE A 598 -3.60 -6.64 -17.94
C ILE A 598 -4.76 -7.18 -18.76
N ASN A 599 -4.67 -8.43 -19.20
CA ASN A 599 -5.72 -9.06 -19.99
C ASN A 599 -6.64 -9.95 -19.13
N LYS A 600 -7.91 -9.55 -19.00
CA LYS A 600 -8.94 -10.30 -18.26
C LYS A 600 -9.30 -11.67 -18.87
N LYS A 601 -8.88 -11.96 -20.11
CA LYS A 601 -9.18 -13.21 -20.84
C LYS A 601 -7.92 -14.05 -21.15
N TYR A 602 -6.95 -14.04 -20.24
CA TYR A 602 -5.64 -14.67 -20.43
C TYR A 602 -5.65 -16.22 -20.45
N PHE A 603 -6.24 -16.87 -19.43
CA PHE A 603 -6.07 -18.31 -19.20
C PHE A 603 -6.49 -19.20 -20.38
N TYR A 604 -7.73 -19.09 -20.86
CA TYR A 604 -8.23 -19.92 -21.96
C TYR A 604 -7.50 -19.69 -23.29
N LYS A 605 -7.04 -18.46 -23.52
CA LYS A 605 -6.21 -18.13 -24.69
C LYS A 605 -4.89 -18.90 -24.61
N LYS A 606 -4.19 -18.85 -23.47
CA LYS A 606 -2.95 -19.62 -23.25
C LYS A 606 -3.15 -21.13 -23.37
N VAL A 607 -4.23 -21.68 -22.80
CA VAL A 607 -4.57 -23.10 -22.97
C VAL A 607 -4.70 -23.45 -24.45
N LYS A 608 -5.46 -22.65 -25.22
CA LYS A 608 -5.65 -22.87 -26.66
C LYS A 608 -4.33 -22.77 -27.42
N ASP A 609 -3.55 -21.72 -27.19
CA ASP A 609 -2.28 -21.49 -27.87
C ASP A 609 -1.32 -22.67 -27.60
N LYS A 610 -1.22 -23.12 -26.34
CA LYS A 610 -0.35 -24.24 -25.92
C LYS A 610 -0.77 -25.59 -26.45
N LEU A 611 -2.07 -25.90 -26.44
CA LEU A 611 -2.56 -27.19 -26.92
C LEU A 611 -2.54 -27.28 -28.46
N ASN A 612 -2.61 -26.15 -29.16
CA ASN A 612 -2.47 -26.10 -30.61
C ASN A 612 -1.01 -26.16 -31.07
N GLU A 613 -0.07 -25.53 -30.34
CA GLU A 613 1.39 -25.67 -30.60
C GLU A 613 1.88 -27.13 -30.44
N GLY A 614 1.16 -27.96 -29.66
CA GLY A 614 1.42 -29.40 -29.50
C GLY A 614 0.75 -30.30 -30.53
N GLY A 615 0.00 -29.75 -31.49
CA GLY A 615 -0.62 -30.46 -32.60
C GLY A 615 -0.01 -30.04 -33.94
N LEU A 616 0.29 -31.01 -34.81
CA LEU A 616 0.84 -30.81 -36.16
C LEU A 616 0.37 -29.48 -36.81
N ASP A 617 1.33 -28.64 -37.20
CA ASP A 617 1.13 -27.35 -37.87
C ASP A 617 0.00 -27.41 -38.91
N SER A 618 -1.13 -26.77 -38.61
CA SER A 618 -2.24 -26.61 -39.54
C SER A 618 -2.02 -25.47 -40.56
N ILE A 619 -0.77 -25.22 -40.98
CA ILE A 619 -0.40 -24.15 -41.92
C ILE A 619 -0.26 -24.62 -43.38
N ASN A 620 -0.46 -25.92 -43.69
CA ASN A 620 -0.49 -26.39 -45.09
C ASN A 620 -1.79 -27.12 -45.46
N ARG A 621 -2.90 -26.38 -45.51
CA ARG A 621 -4.03 -26.74 -46.37
C ARG A 621 -4.45 -25.55 -47.22
N VAL A 622 -3.71 -25.35 -48.31
CA VAL A 622 -4.23 -24.68 -49.51
C VAL A 622 -4.71 -25.80 -50.44
N LEU A 623 -6.01 -25.76 -50.74
CA LEU A 623 -6.81 -26.51 -51.74
C LEU A 623 -6.47 -27.99 -52.00
#